data_AF-A0A2I1FTY1-F1
#
_entry.id   AF-A0A2I1FTY1-F1
#
_cell.length_a   1.000
_cell.length_b   1.000
_cell.length_c   1.000
_cell.angle_alpha   90.00
_cell.angle_beta   90.00
_cell.angle_gamma   90.00
#
_symmetry.space_group_name_H-M   'P 1'
#
loop_
_entity.id
_entity.type
_entity.pdbx_description
1 polymer ?
#
loop_
_entity_poly.entity_id
_entity_poly.type
_entity_poly.pdbx_seq_one_letter_code
_entity_poly.pdbx_strand_id
1 'polypeptide(L)'
;MSPEELKKLKKREKEREKELYSKECVAQSINFVVSEASDEVTDLNVLDRFSCYLATILARDKEVVAVWLKIVQGRCEIYLSKNFDWLDKDVKYIDNITKYLKNISKNASEISEDTESNFFGNVVSYCSTKLKSRLDKLKNDLKIYASNKYVKSFKDFFSAKVGDTNNTSLILISLVCNKYYKKVEDEFEDESDFPPKFLGHIKKVGSYAKSIKGIIVCARKKQYKSLFSNIKVFKGRPVIINDQPIYSWKNIIKRFIDEDKYKRLMDKCSKKPEVIKRINKVYTDNATQQPSLDDDDVKQCIYLHAEMNILAPLIIDSKIKSRVFIAVSKRCCYLCELYIDFAIKQGYNIVVSGKYRKIYSKWILPHVKDNNFKARSLTYILENLDQIIEKKLEYSVNCDSPDPFDDSDSDYDDGDDEFMEEYTQYHIEKYTLL
;
A
#
# COMPACT_ATOMS: atom_id res chain seq x y z
N MET A 1 10.23 -14.92 -37.38
CA MET A 1 10.09 -13.48 -37.11
C MET A 1 11.42 -12.83 -37.40
N SER A 2 11.45 -11.84 -38.29
CA SER A 2 12.68 -11.17 -38.67
C SER A 2 13.17 -10.23 -37.54
N PRO A 3 14.46 -9.85 -37.52
CA PRO A 3 14.98 -8.85 -36.58
C PRO A 3 14.22 -7.51 -36.64
N GLU A 4 13.73 -7.12 -37.82
CA GLU A 4 12.97 -5.89 -38.03
C GLU A 4 11.55 -5.96 -37.45
N GLU A 5 10.88 -7.10 -37.59
CA GLU A 5 9.57 -7.36 -36.97
C GLU A 5 9.67 -7.33 -35.44
N LEU A 6 10.71 -7.95 -34.89
CA LEU A 6 10.97 -7.92 -33.44
C LEU A 6 11.22 -6.49 -32.94
N LYS A 7 11.96 -5.68 -33.70
CA LYS A 7 12.22 -4.26 -33.37
C LYS A 7 10.93 -3.44 -33.38
N LYS A 8 10.06 -3.64 -34.38
CA LYS A 8 8.74 -2.98 -34.46
C LYS A 8 7.83 -3.36 -33.29
N LEU A 9 7.80 -4.64 -32.93
CA LEU A 9 7.02 -5.13 -31.77
C LEU A 9 7.48 -4.51 -30.46
N LYS A 10 8.81 -4.52 -30.19
CA LYS A 10 9.37 -3.89 -28.99
C LYS A 10 9.08 -2.39 -28.92
N LYS A 11 9.08 -1.69 -30.06
CA LYS A 11 8.73 -0.27 -30.13
C LYS A 11 7.27 -0.05 -29.74
N ARG A 12 6.34 -0.82 -30.32
CA ARG A 12 4.91 -0.74 -29.99
C ARG A 12 4.63 -1.06 -28.53
N GLU A 13 5.32 -2.04 -27.96
CA GLU A 13 5.17 -2.38 -26.54
C GLU A 13 5.60 -1.21 -25.64
N LYS A 14 6.74 -0.58 -25.92
CA LYS A 14 7.20 0.62 -25.20
C LYS A 14 6.24 1.80 -25.33
N GLU A 15 5.65 2.02 -26.51
CA GLU A 15 4.65 3.08 -26.71
C GLU A 15 3.40 2.84 -25.87
N ARG A 16 2.93 1.60 -25.78
CA ARG A 16 1.78 1.23 -24.95
C ARG A 16 2.08 1.31 -23.44
N GLU A 17 3.30 0.97 -23.02
CA GLU A 17 3.74 1.18 -21.64
C GLU A 17 3.81 2.68 -21.31
N LYS A 18 4.38 3.50 -22.21
CA LYS A 18 4.35 4.97 -22.07
C LYS A 18 2.92 5.47 -21.92
N GLU A 19 2.00 4.99 -22.76
CA GLU A 19 0.58 5.33 -22.67
C GLU A 19 -0.05 4.94 -21.32
N LEU A 20 0.22 3.72 -20.83
CA LEU A 20 -0.26 3.25 -19.53
C LEU A 20 0.15 4.21 -18.40
N TYR A 21 1.45 4.48 -18.29
CA TYR A 21 1.96 5.33 -17.21
C TYR A 21 1.44 6.77 -17.30
N SER A 22 1.24 7.26 -18.53
CA SER A 22 0.64 8.59 -18.76
C SER A 22 -0.83 8.65 -18.33
N LYS A 23 -1.62 7.61 -18.68
CA LYS A 23 -3.04 7.52 -18.29
C LYS A 23 -3.20 7.35 -16.79
N GLU A 24 -2.35 6.58 -16.13
CA GLU A 24 -2.31 6.44 -14.67
C GLU A 24 -2.07 7.80 -13.99
N CYS A 25 -1.09 8.57 -14.46
CA CYS A 25 -0.80 9.92 -13.98
C CYS A 25 -2.03 10.83 -14.10
N VAL A 26 -2.66 10.88 -15.29
CA VAL A 26 -3.88 11.67 -15.51
C VAL A 26 -5.01 11.22 -14.58
N ALA A 27 -5.26 9.90 -14.52
CA ALA A 27 -6.33 9.33 -13.73
C ALA A 27 -6.13 9.62 -12.23
N GLN A 28 -4.92 9.53 -11.70
CA GLN A 28 -4.63 9.95 -10.32
C GLN A 28 -4.95 11.43 -10.10
N SER A 29 -4.55 12.30 -11.04
CA SER A 29 -4.77 13.75 -10.90
C SER A 29 -6.24 14.12 -10.82
N ILE A 30 -7.07 13.58 -11.72
CA ILE A 30 -8.49 13.97 -11.85
C ILE A 30 -9.46 13.04 -11.13
N ASN A 31 -9.06 11.79 -10.85
CA ASN A 31 -9.94 10.75 -10.29
C ASN A 31 -9.19 9.83 -9.31
N PHE A 32 -8.63 10.43 -8.25
CA PHE A 32 -7.79 9.73 -7.27
C PHE A 32 -8.48 8.53 -6.60
N VAL A 33 -9.79 8.65 -6.30
CA VAL A 33 -10.62 7.59 -5.72
C VAL A 33 -11.64 7.11 -6.76
N VAL A 34 -11.54 5.85 -7.18
CA VAL A 34 -12.43 5.26 -8.20
C VAL A 34 -13.75 4.79 -7.59
N SER A 35 -13.71 4.28 -6.36
CA SER A 35 -14.87 3.88 -5.57
C SER A 35 -14.49 3.73 -4.10
N GLU A 36 -15.46 3.40 -3.24
CA GLU A 36 -15.20 3.01 -1.86
C GLU A 36 -14.27 1.81 -1.78
N ALA A 37 -13.35 1.85 -0.82
CA ALA A 37 -12.42 0.76 -0.58
C ALA A 37 -13.15 -0.49 -0.08
N SER A 38 -12.64 -1.68 -0.43
CA SER A 38 -13.29 -2.91 0.03
C SER A 38 -13.12 -3.10 1.53
N ASP A 39 -14.07 -3.83 2.11
CA ASP A 39 -13.89 -4.39 3.44
C ASP A 39 -12.67 -5.31 3.49
N GLU A 40 -12.14 -5.48 4.71
CA GLU A 40 -11.08 -6.45 4.97
C GLU A 40 -11.62 -7.86 4.76
N VAL A 41 -10.78 -8.75 4.23
CA VAL A 41 -11.17 -10.15 4.04
C VAL A 41 -11.43 -10.80 5.40
N THR A 42 -12.65 -11.28 5.61
CA THR A 42 -13.10 -11.89 6.89
C THR A 42 -12.76 -13.37 6.99
N ASP A 43 -12.82 -14.11 5.87
CA ASP A 43 -12.55 -15.55 5.80
C ASP A 43 -11.05 -15.89 5.73
N LEU A 44 -10.30 -15.47 6.75
CA LEU A 44 -8.86 -15.76 6.86
C LEU A 44 -8.58 -16.97 7.74
N ASN A 45 -7.88 -17.96 7.16
CA ASN A 45 -7.33 -19.05 7.95
C ASN A 45 -6.23 -18.53 8.92
N VAL A 46 -5.75 -19.40 9.82
CA VAL A 46 -4.78 -18.98 10.85
C VAL A 46 -3.44 -18.51 10.26
N LEU A 47 -2.99 -19.11 9.16
CA LEU A 47 -1.73 -18.74 8.50
C LEU A 47 -1.87 -17.48 7.63
N ASP A 48 -3.06 -17.25 7.06
CA ASP A 48 -3.37 -16.00 6.38
C ASP A 48 -3.33 -14.84 7.40
N ARG A 49 -3.97 -14.99 8.56
CA ARG A 49 -3.89 -14.01 9.65
C ARG A 49 -2.46 -13.79 10.13
N PHE A 50 -1.69 -14.86 10.26
CA PHE A 50 -0.27 -14.77 10.60
C PHE A 50 0.52 -13.94 9.58
N SER A 51 0.24 -14.11 8.27
CA SER A 51 0.85 -13.32 7.21
C SER A 51 0.49 -11.83 7.31
N CYS A 52 -0.77 -11.50 7.65
CA CYS A 52 -1.18 -10.11 7.93
C CYS A 52 -0.45 -9.50 9.13
N TYR A 53 -0.25 -10.27 10.20
CA TYR A 53 0.50 -9.80 11.35
C TYR A 53 1.96 -9.52 11.00
N LEU A 54 2.59 -10.39 10.20
CA LEU A 54 3.95 -10.16 9.70
C LEU A 54 4.01 -8.91 8.83
N ALA A 55 3.10 -8.74 7.87
CA ALA A 55 3.06 -7.55 7.02
C ALA A 55 2.96 -6.27 7.86
N THR A 56 2.18 -6.28 8.93
CA THR A 56 2.03 -5.15 9.85
C THR A 56 3.33 -4.78 10.58
N ILE A 57 4.06 -5.76 11.11
CA ILE A 57 5.28 -5.51 11.91
C ILE A 57 6.55 -5.37 11.06
N LEU A 58 6.49 -5.71 9.77
CA LEU A 58 7.60 -5.54 8.83
C LEU A 58 7.54 -4.21 8.10
N ALA A 59 6.37 -3.56 8.06
CA ALA A 59 6.21 -2.26 7.43
C ALA A 59 6.77 -1.13 8.32
N ARG A 60 7.87 -0.55 7.86
CA ARG A 60 8.35 0.76 8.31
C ARG A 60 7.49 1.88 7.74
N ASP A 61 7.76 3.10 8.19
CA ASP A 61 7.05 4.35 7.93
C ASP A 61 6.13 4.38 6.69
N LYS A 62 6.52 5.05 5.60
CA LYS A 62 5.77 5.11 4.34
C LYS A 62 6.11 3.93 3.41
N GLU A 63 6.66 2.84 3.99
CA GLU A 63 6.97 1.62 3.24
C GLU A 63 5.76 0.68 3.22
N VAL A 64 5.59 -0.01 2.09
CA VAL A 64 4.59 -1.07 1.90
C VAL A 64 5.31 -2.40 1.80
N VAL A 65 4.90 -3.36 2.63
CA VAL A 65 5.45 -4.71 2.66
C VAL A 65 4.36 -5.70 2.26
N ALA A 66 4.71 -6.63 1.38
CA ALA A 66 3.91 -7.79 1.03
C ALA A 66 4.56 -9.07 1.58
N VAL A 67 3.73 -9.99 2.05
CA VAL A 67 4.12 -11.26 2.66
C VAL A 67 3.30 -12.38 2.02
N TRP A 68 3.98 -13.39 1.51
CA TRP A 68 3.37 -14.65 1.09
C TRP A 68 4.01 -15.81 1.86
N LEU A 69 3.17 -16.58 2.54
CA LEU A 69 3.57 -17.78 3.26
C LEU A 69 3.26 -19.01 2.40
N LYS A 70 4.28 -19.85 2.19
CA LYS A 70 4.18 -21.12 1.48
C LYS A 70 4.68 -22.27 2.36
N ILE A 71 3.89 -23.32 2.48
CA ILE A 71 4.30 -24.55 3.19
C ILE A 71 4.89 -25.52 2.17
N VAL A 72 6.13 -25.97 2.41
CA VAL A 72 6.81 -26.95 1.54
C VAL A 72 7.42 -28.04 2.40
N GLN A 73 6.98 -29.28 2.26
CA GLN A 73 7.58 -30.45 2.96
C GLN A 73 7.75 -30.23 4.48
N GLY A 74 6.74 -29.65 5.14
CA GLY A 74 6.78 -29.37 6.59
C GLY A 74 7.62 -28.16 7.01
N ARG A 75 8.16 -27.38 6.05
CA ARG A 75 8.88 -26.12 6.29
C ARG A 75 8.05 -24.91 5.92
N CYS A 76 8.29 -23.80 6.61
CA CYS A 76 7.63 -22.52 6.35
C CYS A 76 8.53 -21.64 5.48
N GLU A 77 8.10 -21.32 4.28
CA GLU A 77 8.76 -20.34 3.42
C GLU A 77 7.99 -19.03 3.48
N ILE A 78 8.67 -17.96 3.90
CA ILE A 78 8.11 -16.63 3.97
C ILE A 78 8.77 -15.79 2.89
N TYR A 79 7.99 -15.41 1.88
CA TYR A 79 8.42 -14.50 0.82
C TYR A 79 8.02 -13.08 1.20
N LEU A 80 9.01 -12.22 1.31
CA LEU A 80 8.87 -10.82 1.64
C LEU A 80 9.19 -9.97 0.42
N SER A 81 8.42 -8.91 0.24
CA SER A 81 8.66 -7.90 -0.79
C SER A 81 8.31 -6.53 -0.22
N LYS A 82 8.96 -5.48 -0.72
CA LYS A 82 8.57 -4.10 -0.45
C LYS A 82 8.81 -3.21 -1.66
N ASN A 83 8.26 -2.00 -1.60
CA ASN A 83 8.39 -0.98 -2.64
C ASN A 83 9.82 -0.43 -2.79
N PHE A 84 10.63 -0.42 -1.72
CA PHE A 84 11.97 0.19 -1.70
C PHE A 84 13.07 -0.74 -1.19
N ASP A 85 14.34 -0.35 -1.37
CA ASP A 85 15.48 -1.19 -1.01
C ASP A 85 15.50 -1.66 0.44
N TRP A 86 15.90 -2.92 0.64
CA TRP A 86 16.16 -3.48 1.96
C TRP A 86 17.42 -2.87 2.54
N LEU A 87 17.28 -2.09 3.60
CA LEU A 87 18.42 -1.52 4.31
C LEU A 87 19.03 -2.56 5.26
N ASP A 88 20.30 -2.40 5.65
CA ASP A 88 20.96 -3.34 6.58
C ASP A 88 20.20 -3.49 7.90
N LYS A 89 19.59 -2.40 8.39
CA LYS A 89 18.73 -2.43 9.58
C LYS A 89 17.47 -3.29 9.37
N ASP A 90 16.94 -3.36 8.16
CA ASP A 90 15.78 -4.18 7.82
C ASP A 90 16.18 -5.66 7.81
N VAL A 91 17.34 -5.96 7.21
CA VAL A 91 17.88 -7.33 7.19
C VAL A 91 18.13 -7.82 8.62
N LYS A 92 18.84 -7.03 9.43
CA LYS A 92 19.08 -7.35 10.85
C LYS A 92 17.79 -7.55 11.63
N TYR A 93 16.79 -6.70 11.39
CA TYR A 93 15.48 -6.83 12.03
C TYR A 93 14.77 -8.13 11.62
N ILE A 94 14.69 -8.45 10.33
CA ILE A 94 14.07 -9.67 9.82
C ILE A 94 14.74 -10.91 10.41
N ASP A 95 16.07 -10.92 10.51
CA ASP A 95 16.82 -12.02 11.10
C ASP A 95 16.49 -12.19 12.59
N ASN A 96 16.38 -11.08 13.34
CA ASN A 96 15.95 -11.08 14.74
C ASN A 96 14.51 -11.62 14.90
N ILE A 97 13.56 -11.13 14.09
CA ILE A 97 12.16 -11.60 14.10
C ILE A 97 12.10 -13.11 13.80
N THR A 98 12.86 -13.56 12.81
CA THR A 98 12.96 -14.99 12.47
C THR A 98 13.53 -15.82 13.62
N LYS A 99 14.55 -15.30 14.32
CA LYS A 99 15.13 -15.94 15.52
C LYS A 99 14.11 -16.03 16.66
N TYR A 100 13.37 -14.96 16.94
CA TYR A 100 12.32 -14.97 17.95
C TYR A 100 11.23 -16.00 17.63
N LEU A 101 10.74 -16.03 16.39
CA LEU A 101 9.75 -17.01 15.94
C LEU A 101 10.22 -18.46 16.14
N LYS A 102 11.46 -18.76 15.75
CA LYS A 102 12.06 -20.09 15.95
C LYS A 102 12.16 -20.46 17.43
N ASN A 103 12.58 -19.53 18.28
CA ASN A 103 12.72 -19.76 19.72
C ASN A 103 11.37 -19.97 20.41
N ILE A 104 10.40 -19.08 20.16
CA ILE A 104 9.03 -19.20 20.69
C ILE A 104 8.41 -20.52 20.26
N SER A 105 8.60 -20.92 18.99
CA SER A 105 8.08 -22.19 18.48
C SER A 105 8.73 -23.41 19.13
N LYS A 106 10.06 -23.41 19.31
CA LYS A 106 10.78 -24.52 19.95
C LYS A 106 10.27 -24.78 21.38
N ASN A 107 9.98 -23.71 22.11
CA ASN A 107 9.51 -23.72 23.49
C ASN A 107 7.99 -23.54 23.59
N ALA A 108 7.23 -23.95 22.57
CA ALA A 108 5.78 -23.70 22.42
C ALA A 108 4.91 -23.88 23.67
N SER A 109 5.30 -24.75 24.63
CA SER A 109 4.61 -24.97 25.91
C SER A 109 5.01 -24.03 27.06
N GLU A 110 6.16 -23.38 27.02
CA GLU A 110 6.71 -22.57 28.11
C GLU A 110 6.68 -21.08 27.77
N ILE A 111 6.22 -20.24 28.70
CA ILE A 111 6.29 -18.78 28.55
C ILE A 111 7.73 -18.35 28.84
N SER A 112 8.38 -17.72 27.85
CA SER A 112 9.63 -17.00 28.09
C SER A 112 9.32 -15.51 28.07
N GLU A 113 9.07 -14.94 29.24
CA GLU A 113 8.72 -13.53 29.40
C GLU A 113 9.79 -12.62 28.79
N ASP A 114 11.07 -12.95 28.97
CA ASP A 114 12.19 -12.19 28.39
C ASP A 114 12.20 -12.24 26.86
N THR A 115 11.95 -13.41 26.25
CA THR A 115 11.95 -13.54 24.78
C THR A 115 10.79 -12.78 24.16
N GLU A 116 9.60 -12.87 24.75
CA GLU A 116 8.43 -12.16 24.27
C GLU A 116 8.57 -10.65 24.48
N SER A 117 9.03 -10.20 25.65
CA SER A 117 9.30 -8.79 25.93
C SER A 117 10.33 -8.20 24.96
N ASN A 118 11.43 -8.93 24.69
CA ASN A 118 12.43 -8.52 23.70
C ASN A 118 11.87 -8.47 22.28
N PHE A 119 10.97 -9.39 21.92
CA PHE A 119 10.28 -9.35 20.63
C PHE A 119 9.40 -8.10 20.50
N PHE A 120 8.63 -7.76 21.54
CA PHE A 120 7.85 -6.52 21.60
C PHE A 120 8.72 -5.27 21.43
N GLY A 121 9.81 -5.18 22.20
CA GLY A 121 10.72 -4.03 22.16
C GLY A 121 11.34 -3.84 20.78
N ASN A 122 11.75 -4.91 20.11
CA ASN A 122 12.33 -4.85 18.77
C ASN A 122 11.31 -4.37 17.72
N VAL A 123 10.07 -4.88 17.77
CA VAL A 123 9.01 -4.46 16.84
C VAL A 123 8.72 -2.96 17.00
N VAL A 124 8.56 -2.48 18.24
CA VAL A 124 8.26 -1.07 18.47
C VAL A 124 9.43 -0.16 18.09
N SER A 125 10.67 -0.59 18.35
CA SER A 125 11.86 0.16 17.91
C SER A 125 11.87 0.31 16.38
N TYR A 126 11.70 -0.79 15.65
CA TYR A 126 11.73 -0.81 14.20
C TYR A 126 10.57 -0.05 13.54
N CYS A 127 9.35 -0.19 14.06
CA CYS A 127 8.15 0.46 13.53
C CYS A 127 7.86 1.85 14.15
N SER A 128 8.78 2.38 14.97
CA SER A 128 8.54 3.57 15.81
C SER A 128 8.06 4.78 15.02
N THR A 129 8.67 5.09 13.88
CA THR A 129 8.26 6.23 13.03
C THR A 129 6.81 6.10 12.55
N LYS A 130 6.44 4.94 11.98
CA LYS A 130 5.07 4.68 11.50
C LYS A 130 4.05 4.75 12.64
N LEU A 131 4.40 4.18 13.78
CA LEU A 131 3.54 4.16 14.96
C LEU A 131 3.34 5.57 15.54
N LYS A 132 4.39 6.40 15.57
CA LYS A 132 4.30 7.81 15.98
C LYS A 132 3.41 8.61 15.03
N SER A 133 3.60 8.50 13.72
CA SER A 133 2.74 9.17 12.73
C SER A 133 1.27 8.82 12.92
N ARG A 134 0.94 7.53 13.10
CA ARG A 134 -0.43 7.09 13.40
C ARG A 134 -0.96 7.65 14.72
N LEU A 135 -0.11 7.72 15.75
CA LEU A 135 -0.47 8.28 17.05
C LEU A 135 -0.74 9.78 16.95
N ASP A 136 0.02 10.53 16.16
CA ASP A 136 -0.19 11.96 15.99
C ASP A 136 -1.49 12.25 15.23
N LYS A 137 -1.85 11.43 14.23
CA LYS A 137 -3.19 11.46 13.62
C LYS A 137 -4.30 11.20 14.64
N LEU A 138 -4.14 10.19 15.50
CA LEU A 138 -5.09 9.92 16.59
C LEU A 138 -5.21 11.11 17.56
N LYS A 139 -4.10 11.74 17.94
CA LYS A 139 -4.11 12.94 18.81
C LYS A 139 -4.85 14.11 18.17
N ASN A 140 -4.74 14.27 16.86
CA ASN A 140 -5.48 15.30 16.14
C ASN A 140 -6.99 15.01 16.18
N ASP A 141 -7.41 13.77 15.96
CA ASP A 141 -8.83 13.39 16.10
C ASP A 141 -9.35 13.65 17.52
N LEU A 142 -8.56 13.37 18.56
CA LEU A 142 -8.93 13.64 19.95
C LEU A 142 -9.17 15.13 20.24
N LYS A 143 -8.56 16.03 19.45
CA LYS A 143 -8.78 17.47 19.50
C LYS A 143 -9.99 17.88 18.68
N ILE A 144 -10.09 17.39 17.44
CA ILE A 144 -11.18 17.71 16.51
C ILE A 144 -12.53 17.28 17.09
N TYR A 145 -12.61 16.06 17.62
CA TYR A 145 -13.84 15.48 18.15
C TYR A 145 -13.92 15.55 19.68
N ALA A 146 -13.32 16.58 20.30
CA ALA A 146 -13.17 16.65 21.76
C ALA A 146 -14.48 16.56 22.56
N SER A 147 -15.59 17.05 22.00
CA SER A 147 -16.94 17.01 22.59
C SER A 147 -17.71 15.71 22.32
N ASN A 148 -17.21 14.83 21.46
CA ASN A 148 -17.90 13.60 21.09
C ASN A 148 -17.87 12.57 22.25
N LYS A 149 -19.03 11.96 22.54
CA LYS A 149 -19.21 11.00 23.65
C LYS A 149 -18.24 9.81 23.58
N TYR A 150 -17.94 9.31 22.38
CA TYR A 150 -17.03 8.18 22.16
C TYR A 150 -15.57 8.56 22.34
N VAL A 151 -15.19 9.75 21.89
CA VAL A 151 -13.85 10.30 22.14
C VAL A 151 -13.61 10.50 23.63
N LYS A 152 -14.63 10.98 24.36
CA LYS A 152 -14.57 11.11 25.83
C LYS A 152 -14.45 9.74 26.51
N SER A 153 -15.26 8.76 26.09
CA SER A 153 -15.16 7.37 26.57
C SER A 153 -13.76 6.78 26.38
N PHE A 154 -13.13 7.00 25.23
CA PHE A 154 -11.76 6.55 25.00
C PHE A 154 -10.75 7.27 25.91
N LYS A 155 -10.86 8.60 26.09
CA LYS A 155 -9.99 9.36 27.00
C LYS A 155 -10.08 8.83 28.42
N ASP A 156 -11.29 8.59 28.91
CA ASP A 156 -11.54 8.03 30.24
C ASP A 156 -10.95 6.62 30.38
N PHE A 157 -11.18 5.76 29.37
CA PHE A 157 -10.60 4.41 29.32
C PHE A 157 -9.07 4.43 29.29
N PHE A 158 -8.48 5.34 28.50
CA PHE A 158 -7.03 5.47 28.37
C PHE A 158 -6.40 5.93 29.69
N SER A 159 -6.92 7.00 30.29
CA SER A 159 -6.45 7.52 31.58
C SER A 159 -6.53 6.47 32.69
N ALA A 160 -7.63 5.71 32.76
CA ALA A 160 -7.79 4.63 33.75
C ALA A 160 -6.77 3.49 33.59
N LYS A 161 -6.19 3.29 32.40
CA LYS A 161 -5.21 2.22 32.13
C LYS A 161 -3.76 2.67 32.23
N VAL A 162 -3.50 3.96 32.06
CA VAL A 162 -2.14 4.49 31.87
C VAL A 162 -1.69 5.38 33.02
N GLY A 163 -2.63 6.00 33.76
CA GLY A 163 -2.30 6.94 34.83
C GLY A 163 -1.74 8.24 34.27
N ASP A 164 -0.42 8.30 34.06
CA ASP A 164 0.27 9.46 33.48
C ASP A 164 0.40 9.34 31.95
N THR A 165 -0.28 10.25 31.25
CA THR A 165 -0.34 10.30 29.79
C THR A 165 0.92 10.90 29.14
N ASN A 166 1.78 11.59 29.90
CA ASN A 166 2.90 12.36 29.35
C ASN A 166 4.17 11.53 29.08
N ASN A 167 4.32 10.37 29.73
CA ASN A 167 5.49 9.49 29.58
C ASN A 167 5.12 8.03 29.22
N THR A 168 4.00 7.85 28.54
CA THR A 168 3.50 6.52 28.19
C THR A 168 4.31 5.90 27.05
N SER A 169 4.81 4.68 27.25
CA SER A 169 5.51 3.95 26.18
C SER A 169 4.58 3.65 24.99
N LEU A 170 5.12 3.69 23.77
CA LEU A 170 4.37 3.38 22.54
C LEU A 170 3.73 1.99 22.56
N ILE A 171 4.37 1.03 23.25
CA ILE A 171 3.84 -0.33 23.45
C ILE A 171 2.54 -0.26 24.26
N LEU A 172 2.55 0.45 25.39
CA LEU A 172 1.38 0.55 26.26
C LEU A 172 0.24 1.28 25.55
N ILE A 173 0.53 2.34 24.80
CA ILE A 173 -0.46 3.03 23.96
C ILE A 173 -1.11 2.07 22.97
N SER A 174 -0.30 1.29 22.22
CA SER A 174 -0.81 0.30 21.27
C SER A 174 -1.67 -0.78 21.95
N LEU A 175 -1.26 -1.25 23.13
CA LEU A 175 -2.03 -2.22 23.91
C LEU A 175 -3.39 -1.67 24.35
N VAL A 176 -3.44 -0.43 24.83
CA VAL A 176 -4.68 0.23 25.28
C VAL A 176 -5.60 0.47 24.09
N CYS A 177 -5.08 0.96 22.97
CA CYS A 177 -5.86 1.14 21.74
C CYS A 177 -6.44 -0.19 21.25
N ASN A 178 -5.66 -1.28 21.27
CA ASN A 178 -6.16 -2.60 20.88
C ASN A 178 -7.27 -3.10 21.81
N LYS A 179 -7.12 -2.90 23.14
CA LYS A 179 -8.14 -3.31 24.11
C LYS A 179 -9.43 -2.51 23.93
N TYR A 180 -9.32 -1.19 23.74
CA TYR A 180 -10.48 -0.35 23.52
C TYR A 180 -11.19 -0.70 22.21
N TYR A 181 -10.44 -0.90 21.12
CA TYR A 181 -11.04 -1.28 19.85
C TYR A 181 -11.83 -2.59 19.93
N LYS A 182 -11.30 -3.61 20.63
CA LYS A 182 -12.05 -4.86 20.87
C LYS A 182 -13.30 -4.62 21.71
N LYS A 183 -13.20 -3.78 22.74
CA LYS A 183 -14.35 -3.38 23.55
C LYS A 183 -15.43 -2.74 22.66
N VAL A 184 -15.03 -1.95 21.68
CA VAL A 184 -15.96 -1.37 20.70
C VAL A 184 -16.62 -2.46 19.86
N GLU A 185 -15.83 -3.36 19.26
CA GLU A 185 -16.33 -4.50 18.47
C GLU A 185 -17.29 -5.41 19.26
N ASP A 186 -17.04 -5.59 20.56
CA ASP A 186 -17.79 -6.53 21.42
C ASP A 186 -19.05 -5.90 22.07
N GLU A 187 -19.01 -4.61 22.43
CA GLU A 187 -20.05 -3.96 23.24
C GLU A 187 -20.98 -3.02 22.46
N PHE A 188 -20.64 -2.63 21.24
CA PHE A 188 -21.43 -1.68 20.45
C PHE A 188 -22.04 -2.38 19.24
N GLU A 189 -23.37 -2.38 19.16
CA GLU A 189 -24.11 -2.98 18.04
C GLU A 189 -23.96 -2.18 16.74
N ASP A 190 -23.64 -0.88 16.83
CA ASP A 190 -23.46 0.01 15.68
C ASP A 190 -22.19 0.88 15.84
N GLU A 191 -21.19 0.61 15.02
CA GLU A 191 -19.95 1.39 14.93
C GLU A 191 -20.14 2.74 14.21
N SER A 192 -21.26 2.97 13.51
CA SER A 192 -21.54 4.19 12.75
C SER A 192 -21.62 5.45 13.62
N ASP A 193 -21.88 5.23 14.90
CA ASP A 193 -22.00 6.23 15.95
C ASP A 193 -20.62 6.85 16.29
N PHE A 194 -19.52 6.15 15.97
CA PHE A 194 -18.15 6.64 16.14
C PHE A 194 -17.73 7.53 14.96
N PRO A 195 -16.97 8.61 15.19
CA PRO A 195 -16.29 9.30 14.09
C PRO A 195 -15.38 8.30 13.33
N PRO A 196 -15.59 8.03 12.03
CA PRO A 196 -14.90 6.95 11.33
C PRO A 196 -13.38 7.09 11.31
N LYS A 197 -12.88 8.33 11.14
CA LYS A 197 -11.43 8.65 11.19
C LYS A 197 -10.82 8.28 12.55
N PHE A 198 -11.49 8.66 13.64
CA PHE A 198 -11.06 8.38 15.01
C PHE A 198 -10.96 6.89 15.30
N LEU A 199 -12.04 6.13 15.01
CA LEU A 199 -12.05 4.69 15.23
C LEU A 199 -10.99 3.99 14.36
N GLY A 200 -10.84 4.44 13.11
CA GLY A 200 -9.81 3.97 12.19
C GLY A 200 -8.39 4.19 12.71
N HIS A 201 -8.09 5.35 13.31
CA HIS A 201 -6.78 5.60 13.91
C HIS A 201 -6.54 4.80 15.19
N ILE A 202 -7.55 4.58 16.04
CA ILE A 202 -7.45 3.64 17.17
C ILE A 202 -7.11 2.24 16.66
N LYS A 203 -7.83 1.73 15.66
CA LYS A 203 -7.58 0.42 15.03
C LYS A 203 -6.14 0.31 14.54
N LYS A 204 -5.65 1.34 13.83
CA LYS A 204 -4.30 1.40 13.25
C LYS A 204 -3.20 1.42 14.32
N VAL A 205 -3.37 2.18 15.41
CA VAL A 205 -2.42 2.20 16.55
C VAL A 205 -2.45 0.87 17.31
N GLY A 206 -3.64 0.32 17.55
CA GLY A 206 -3.84 -0.98 18.21
C GLY A 206 -3.37 -2.19 17.38
N SER A 207 -3.28 -2.06 16.07
CA SER A 207 -2.92 -3.16 15.15
C SER A 207 -1.54 -3.77 15.44
N TYR A 208 -0.58 -2.99 15.95
CA TYR A 208 0.76 -3.49 16.30
C TYR A 208 0.69 -4.46 17.47
N ALA A 209 0.07 -4.07 18.59
CA ALA A 209 -0.15 -4.96 19.72
C ALA A 209 -0.98 -6.20 19.33
N LYS A 210 -2.01 -6.05 18.49
CA LYS A 210 -2.79 -7.17 17.94
C LYS A 210 -1.90 -8.15 17.18
N SER A 211 -1.02 -7.62 16.32
CA SER A 211 -0.15 -8.40 15.45
C SER A 211 0.93 -9.14 16.23
N ILE A 212 1.61 -8.47 17.17
CA ILE A 212 2.65 -9.08 18.01
C ILE A 212 2.05 -10.23 18.83
N LYS A 213 0.92 -10.00 19.50
CA LYS A 213 0.21 -11.05 20.26
C LYS A 213 -0.24 -12.20 19.36
N GLY A 214 -0.81 -11.89 18.20
CA GLY A 214 -1.28 -12.88 17.24
C GLY A 214 -0.14 -13.77 16.72
N ILE A 215 1.04 -13.19 16.47
CA ILE A 215 2.25 -13.91 16.09
C ILE A 215 2.69 -14.85 17.22
N ILE A 216 2.82 -14.36 18.45
CA ILE A 216 3.25 -15.17 19.61
C ILE A 216 2.28 -16.34 19.81
N VAL A 217 0.98 -16.06 19.87
CA VAL A 217 -0.06 -17.10 20.06
C VAL A 217 0.00 -18.13 18.94
N CYS A 218 0.19 -17.71 17.69
CA CYS A 218 0.31 -18.63 16.57
C CYS A 218 1.58 -19.49 16.66
N ALA A 219 2.73 -18.88 16.96
CA ALA A 219 4.02 -19.56 17.07
C ALA A 219 4.04 -20.61 18.19
N ARG A 220 3.25 -20.42 19.26
CA ARG A 220 3.16 -21.36 20.39
C ARG A 220 2.22 -22.54 20.16
N LYS A 221 1.42 -22.55 19.09
CA LYS A 221 0.53 -23.68 18.83
C LYS A 221 1.35 -24.92 18.49
N LYS A 222 1.19 -25.99 19.28
CA LYS A 222 1.90 -27.28 19.09
C LYS A 222 1.85 -27.78 17.63
N GLN A 223 0.69 -27.64 16.97
CA GLN A 223 0.51 -28.05 15.56
C GLN A 223 1.41 -27.31 14.55
N TYR A 224 1.89 -26.11 14.87
CA TYR A 224 2.78 -25.32 14.02
C TYR A 224 4.23 -25.34 14.48
N LYS A 225 4.57 -26.12 15.52
CA LYS A 225 5.90 -26.16 16.11
C LYS A 225 6.98 -26.48 15.06
N SER A 226 6.79 -27.57 14.32
CA SER A 226 7.72 -28.02 13.27
C SER A 226 7.82 -27.02 12.13
N LEU A 227 6.70 -26.38 11.79
CA LEU A 227 6.62 -25.39 10.72
C LEU A 227 7.46 -24.15 11.06
N PHE A 228 7.24 -23.55 12.24
CA PHE A 228 7.89 -22.31 12.64
C PHE A 228 9.31 -22.50 13.19
N SER A 229 9.68 -23.71 13.65
CA SER A 229 11.09 -24.01 13.94
C SER A 229 11.94 -24.05 12.68
N ASN A 230 11.32 -24.34 11.52
CA ASN A 230 11.97 -24.54 10.22
C ASN A 230 11.65 -23.42 9.21
N ILE A 231 11.63 -22.16 9.67
CA ILE A 231 11.39 -21.00 8.80
C ILE A 231 12.59 -20.73 7.88
N LYS A 232 12.28 -20.50 6.61
CA LYS A 232 13.15 -19.86 5.61
C LYS A 232 12.50 -18.56 5.14
N VAL A 233 13.27 -17.49 5.09
CA VAL A 233 12.80 -16.19 4.63
C VAL A 233 13.50 -15.84 3.32
N PHE A 234 12.72 -15.41 2.34
CA PHE A 234 13.17 -14.93 1.04
C PHE A 234 12.78 -13.48 0.89
N LYS A 235 13.70 -12.65 0.40
CA LYS A 235 13.49 -11.21 0.19
C LYS A 235 13.52 -10.94 -1.31
N GLY A 236 12.42 -10.46 -1.86
CA GLY A 236 12.32 -9.98 -3.24
C GLY A 236 13.10 -8.69 -3.40
N ARG A 237 13.77 -8.52 -4.55
CA ARG A 237 14.44 -7.27 -4.90
C ARG A 237 13.41 -6.28 -5.41
N PRO A 238 13.33 -5.06 -4.85
CA PRO A 238 12.49 -3.99 -5.40
C PRO A 238 12.87 -3.67 -6.85
N VAL A 239 11.90 -3.16 -7.62
CA VAL A 239 12.10 -2.77 -9.01
C VAL A 239 11.68 -1.32 -9.14
N ILE A 240 12.62 -0.45 -9.51
CA ILE A 240 12.44 1.01 -9.61
C ILE A 240 13.04 1.47 -10.94
N ILE A 241 12.34 2.37 -11.64
CA ILE A 241 12.77 3.03 -12.88
C ILE A 241 12.64 4.54 -12.65
N ASN A 242 13.77 5.25 -12.56
CA ASN A 242 13.78 6.67 -12.19
C ASN A 242 13.33 7.61 -13.32
N ASP A 243 13.58 7.24 -14.57
CA ASP A 243 13.45 8.12 -15.74
C ASP A 243 12.45 7.57 -16.75
N GLN A 244 11.28 7.11 -16.30
CA GLN A 244 10.25 6.62 -17.22
C GLN A 244 9.58 7.81 -17.92
N PRO A 245 9.69 7.94 -19.26
CA PRO A 245 9.00 9.00 -19.97
C PRO A 245 7.48 8.75 -19.97
N ILE A 246 6.72 9.83 -19.84
CA ILE A 246 5.25 9.88 -20.02
C ILE A 246 4.88 10.91 -21.09
N TYR A 247 3.65 10.86 -21.58
CA TYR A 247 3.07 11.90 -22.43
C TYR A 247 2.62 13.06 -21.55
N SER A 248 2.60 14.26 -22.13
CA SER A 248 2.04 15.45 -21.49
C SER A 248 0.59 15.24 -21.06
N TRP A 249 0.19 15.94 -20.00
CA TRP A 249 -1.17 15.90 -19.49
C TRP A 249 -2.19 16.26 -20.57
N LYS A 250 -1.92 17.34 -21.33
CA LYS A 250 -2.74 17.78 -22.45
C LYS A 250 -2.84 16.73 -23.57
N ASN A 251 -1.74 16.05 -23.90
CA ASN A 251 -1.76 15.00 -24.92
C ASN A 251 -2.74 13.89 -24.58
N ILE A 252 -2.77 13.43 -23.32
CA ILE A 252 -3.68 12.37 -22.90
C ILE A 252 -5.13 12.86 -22.86
N ILE A 253 -5.41 14.01 -22.23
CA ILE A 253 -6.77 14.53 -22.10
C ILE A 253 -7.42 14.77 -23.47
N LYS A 254 -6.66 15.32 -24.44
CA LYS A 254 -7.16 15.60 -25.79
C LYS A 254 -7.53 14.36 -26.61
N ARG A 255 -7.17 13.15 -26.15
CA ARG A 255 -7.65 11.91 -26.77
C ARG A 255 -9.12 11.63 -26.46
N PHE A 256 -9.66 12.26 -25.41
CA PHE A 256 -11.03 12.07 -24.94
C PHE A 256 -11.94 13.27 -25.23
N ILE A 257 -11.39 14.49 -25.26
CA ILE A 257 -12.17 15.73 -25.41
C ILE A 257 -11.52 16.72 -26.37
N ASP A 258 -12.33 17.60 -26.96
CA ASP A 258 -11.87 18.68 -27.85
C ASP A 258 -11.24 19.87 -27.08
N GLU A 259 -10.67 20.83 -27.83
CA GLU A 259 -9.95 21.99 -27.28
C GLU A 259 -10.83 22.89 -26.40
N ASP A 260 -12.10 23.06 -26.76
CA ASP A 260 -13.01 23.95 -26.03
C ASP A 260 -13.40 23.32 -24.70
N LYS A 261 -13.67 22.01 -24.69
CA LYS A 261 -13.89 21.23 -23.47
C LYS A 261 -12.66 21.18 -22.59
N TYR A 262 -11.46 21.07 -23.17
CA TYR A 262 -10.19 21.08 -22.44
C TYR A 262 -10.00 22.39 -21.64
N LYS A 263 -10.25 23.55 -22.25
CA LYS A 263 -10.15 24.85 -21.56
C LYS A 263 -11.11 24.93 -20.37
N ARG A 264 -12.36 24.50 -20.55
CA ARG A 264 -13.36 24.45 -19.46
C ARG A 264 -12.94 23.52 -18.33
N LEU A 265 -12.35 22.36 -18.65
CA LEU A 265 -11.81 21.44 -17.66
C LEU A 265 -10.71 22.12 -16.83
N MET A 266 -9.76 22.78 -17.48
CA MET A 266 -8.67 23.48 -16.79
C MET A 266 -9.14 24.61 -15.88
N ASP A 267 -10.15 25.37 -16.29
CA ASP A 267 -10.77 26.38 -15.44
C ASP A 267 -11.42 25.77 -14.18
N LYS A 268 -12.03 24.59 -14.33
CA LYS A 268 -12.60 23.83 -13.18
C LYS A 268 -11.51 23.27 -12.28
N CYS A 269 -10.47 22.65 -12.84
CA CYS A 269 -9.32 22.13 -12.09
C CYS A 269 -8.63 23.24 -11.29
N SER A 270 -8.42 24.43 -11.89
CA SER A 270 -7.75 25.56 -11.25
C SER A 270 -8.47 26.09 -10.00
N LYS A 271 -9.78 25.82 -9.88
CA LYS A 271 -10.58 26.15 -8.69
C LYS A 271 -10.44 25.12 -7.56
N LYS A 272 -9.65 24.05 -7.76
CA LYS A 272 -9.47 22.94 -6.83
C LYS A 272 -8.01 22.74 -6.45
N PRO A 273 -7.59 23.28 -5.29
CA PRO A 273 -6.20 23.20 -4.84
C PRO A 273 -5.65 21.78 -4.82
N GLU A 274 -6.42 20.78 -4.36
CA GLU A 274 -5.96 19.38 -4.28
C GLU A 274 -5.72 18.75 -5.66
N VAL A 275 -6.57 19.05 -6.64
CA VAL A 275 -6.40 18.56 -8.02
C VAL A 275 -5.15 19.19 -8.64
N ILE A 276 -4.99 20.51 -8.50
CA ILE A 276 -3.80 21.22 -8.99
C ILE A 276 -2.53 20.72 -8.29
N LYS A 277 -2.57 20.47 -6.98
CA LYS A 277 -1.46 19.88 -6.24
C LYS A 277 -1.06 18.53 -6.83
N ARG A 278 -2.02 17.66 -7.14
CA ARG A 278 -1.76 16.35 -7.78
C ARG A 278 -1.23 16.50 -9.21
N ILE A 279 -1.72 17.45 -9.99
CA ILE A 279 -1.23 17.74 -11.35
C ILE A 279 0.22 18.22 -11.29
N ASN A 280 0.50 19.26 -10.51
CA ASN A 280 1.83 19.85 -10.37
C ASN A 280 2.86 18.82 -9.88
N LYS A 281 2.46 17.95 -8.96
CA LYS A 281 3.34 16.88 -8.48
C LYS A 281 3.86 15.94 -9.58
N VAL A 282 3.10 15.78 -10.66
CA VAL A 282 3.48 14.91 -11.78
C VAL A 282 4.14 15.69 -12.93
N TYR A 283 3.62 16.89 -13.19
CA TYR A 283 3.95 17.65 -14.41
C TYR A 283 4.73 18.94 -14.16
N THR A 284 5.17 19.22 -12.93
CA THR A 284 6.10 20.33 -12.68
C THR A 284 7.52 19.91 -13.05
N ASP A 285 8.18 20.74 -13.84
CA ASP A 285 9.60 20.58 -14.12
C ASP A 285 10.43 20.95 -12.88
N ASN A 286 11.26 20.02 -12.42
CA ASN A 286 12.10 20.20 -11.24
C ASN A 286 13.09 21.37 -11.37
N ALA A 287 13.55 21.68 -12.59
CA ALA A 287 14.53 22.73 -12.86
C ALA A 287 13.88 24.13 -12.90
N THR A 288 12.70 24.25 -13.52
CA THR A 288 12.02 25.54 -13.71
C THR A 288 10.92 25.83 -12.69
N GLN A 289 10.47 24.82 -11.93
CA GLN A 289 9.36 24.87 -10.98
C GLN A 289 8.03 25.37 -11.62
N GLN A 290 7.92 25.29 -12.96
CA GLN A 290 6.72 25.64 -13.71
C GLN A 290 5.95 24.39 -14.15
N PRO A 291 4.61 24.40 -14.15
CA PRO A 291 3.80 23.30 -14.68
C PRO A 291 3.99 23.14 -16.18
N SER A 292 4.51 21.99 -16.61
CA SER A 292 4.79 21.63 -18.00
C SER A 292 3.72 20.68 -18.54
N LEU A 293 2.47 21.17 -18.61
CA LEU A 293 1.29 20.36 -19.00
C LEU A 293 1.24 19.98 -20.49
N ASP A 294 2.09 20.61 -21.30
CA ASP A 294 2.17 20.47 -22.75
C ASP A 294 3.48 19.78 -23.20
N ASP A 295 4.34 19.41 -22.26
CA ASP A 295 5.67 18.86 -22.53
C ASP A 295 5.69 17.32 -22.47
N ASP A 296 6.20 16.71 -23.52
CA ASP A 296 6.29 15.26 -23.69
C ASP A 296 7.62 14.67 -23.17
N ASP A 297 8.51 15.51 -22.63
CA ASP A 297 9.79 15.13 -22.00
C ASP A 297 9.67 14.87 -20.49
N VAL A 298 8.45 14.89 -19.95
CA VAL A 298 8.20 14.58 -18.54
C VAL A 298 8.62 13.14 -18.22
N LYS A 299 9.44 13.00 -17.17
CA LYS A 299 9.93 11.72 -16.66
C LYS A 299 9.40 11.49 -15.25
N GLN A 300 9.03 10.25 -14.98
CA GLN A 300 8.54 9.81 -13.69
C GLN A 300 9.40 8.71 -13.11
N CYS A 301 9.63 8.78 -11.81
CA CYS A 301 10.15 7.66 -11.05
C CYS A 301 9.01 6.71 -10.74
N ILE A 302 9.03 5.51 -11.32
CA ILE A 302 8.02 4.48 -11.14
C ILE A 302 8.62 3.25 -10.46
N TYR A 303 7.82 2.50 -9.71
CA TYR A 303 8.24 1.32 -8.98
C TYR A 303 7.18 0.21 -8.97
N LEU A 304 7.66 -1.03 -8.84
CA LEU A 304 6.80 -2.19 -8.76
C LEU A 304 6.29 -2.34 -7.32
N HIS A 305 4.97 -2.28 -7.16
CA HIS A 305 4.34 -2.43 -5.85
C HIS A 305 4.67 -3.79 -5.22
N ALA A 306 4.70 -3.82 -3.89
CA ALA A 306 5.23 -4.94 -3.12
C ALA A 306 4.54 -6.27 -3.46
N GLU A 307 3.22 -6.27 -3.61
CA GLU A 307 2.42 -7.44 -3.96
C GLU A 307 2.73 -7.99 -5.36
N MET A 308 3.06 -7.11 -6.31
CA MET A 308 3.35 -7.50 -7.69
C MET A 308 4.70 -8.22 -7.81
N ASN A 309 5.67 -7.81 -6.98
CA ASN A 309 6.97 -8.47 -6.83
C ASN A 309 6.87 -9.92 -6.31
N ILE A 310 5.76 -10.28 -5.65
CA ILE A 310 5.45 -11.68 -5.31
C ILE A 310 4.65 -12.33 -6.42
N LEU A 311 3.60 -11.65 -6.90
CA LEU A 311 2.62 -12.22 -7.81
C LEU A 311 3.22 -12.64 -9.15
N ALA A 312 3.92 -11.74 -9.84
CA ALA A 312 4.39 -12.01 -11.18
C ALA A 312 5.47 -13.12 -11.24
N PRO A 313 6.64 -12.95 -10.57
CA PRO A 313 7.73 -13.91 -10.74
C PRO A 313 7.52 -15.22 -9.97
N LEU A 314 6.79 -15.22 -8.85
CA LEU A 314 6.69 -16.42 -8.01
C LEU A 314 5.41 -17.23 -8.23
N ILE A 315 4.31 -16.59 -8.62
CA ILE A 315 3.00 -17.24 -8.75
C ILE A 315 2.64 -17.41 -10.23
N ILE A 316 2.65 -16.33 -11.01
CA ILE A 316 2.23 -16.37 -12.43
C ILE A 316 3.24 -17.17 -13.26
N ASP A 317 4.52 -16.81 -13.20
CA ASP A 317 5.59 -17.48 -13.93
C ASP A 317 5.75 -18.96 -13.52
N SER A 318 5.51 -19.27 -12.25
CA SER A 318 5.52 -20.64 -11.73
C SER A 318 4.21 -21.40 -11.97
N LYS A 319 3.20 -20.76 -12.58
CA LYS A 319 1.87 -21.31 -12.89
C LYS A 319 1.17 -21.92 -11.67
N ILE A 320 1.30 -21.29 -10.51
CA ILE A 320 0.65 -21.74 -9.27
C ILE A 320 -0.84 -21.40 -9.33
N LYS A 321 -1.68 -22.40 -9.60
CA LYS A 321 -3.14 -22.25 -9.70
C LYS A 321 -3.90 -22.51 -8.40
N SER A 322 -3.25 -23.12 -7.40
CA SER A 322 -3.82 -23.31 -6.06
C SER A 322 -4.09 -21.98 -5.37
N ARG A 323 -4.93 -21.97 -4.31
CA ARG A 323 -5.19 -20.76 -3.52
C ARG A 323 -3.89 -20.16 -2.98
N VAL A 324 -3.65 -18.90 -3.28
CA VAL A 324 -2.55 -18.09 -2.74
C VAL A 324 -3.11 -16.89 -2.01
N PHE A 325 -2.63 -16.65 -0.79
CA PHE A 325 -2.92 -15.45 -0.01
C PHE A 325 -1.67 -14.56 0.06
N ILE A 326 -1.78 -13.31 -0.37
CA ILE A 326 -0.72 -12.29 -0.26
C ILE A 326 -1.20 -11.24 0.75
N ALA A 327 -0.56 -11.21 1.92
CA ALA A 327 -0.81 -10.19 2.91
C ALA A 327 -0.01 -8.92 2.58
N VAL A 328 -0.69 -7.79 2.47
CA VAL A 328 -0.06 -6.48 2.21
C VAL A 328 -0.32 -5.57 3.40
N SER A 329 0.70 -4.82 3.84
CA SER A 329 0.64 -3.92 4.99
C SER A 329 -0.26 -2.69 4.78
N LYS A 330 -0.67 -2.47 3.53
CA LYS A 330 -1.58 -1.42 3.05
C LYS A 330 -2.51 -2.06 2.01
N ARG A 331 -3.72 -1.53 1.85
CA ARG A 331 -4.66 -2.03 0.83
C ARG A 331 -4.08 -1.82 -0.57
N CYS A 332 -4.31 -2.77 -1.48
CA CYS A 332 -3.80 -2.73 -2.85
C CYS A 332 -4.33 -1.50 -3.60
N CYS A 333 -3.50 -0.88 -4.44
CA CYS A 333 -3.97 0.18 -5.32
C CYS A 333 -4.84 -0.37 -6.45
N TYR A 334 -5.61 0.51 -7.10
CA TYR A 334 -6.51 0.15 -8.18
C TYR A 334 -5.81 -0.60 -9.33
N LEU A 335 -4.59 -0.22 -9.71
CA LEU A 335 -3.84 -0.92 -10.76
C LEU A 335 -3.40 -2.33 -10.34
N CYS A 336 -2.95 -2.49 -9.09
CA CYS A 336 -2.66 -3.81 -8.54
C CYS A 336 -3.93 -4.69 -8.52
N GLU A 337 -5.07 -4.11 -8.15
CA GLU A 337 -6.36 -4.80 -8.19
C GLU A 337 -6.74 -5.25 -9.60
N LEU A 338 -6.63 -4.37 -10.60
CA LEU A 338 -6.92 -4.73 -11.99
C LEU A 338 -6.03 -5.87 -12.48
N TYR A 339 -4.74 -5.83 -12.15
CA TYR A 339 -3.81 -6.89 -12.53
C TYR A 339 -4.13 -8.22 -11.83
N ILE A 340 -4.48 -8.20 -10.55
CA ILE A 340 -4.92 -9.38 -9.78
C ILE A 340 -6.23 -9.93 -10.36
N ASP A 341 -7.21 -9.07 -10.61
CA ASP A 341 -8.51 -9.47 -11.16
C ASP A 341 -8.36 -10.06 -12.57
N PHE A 342 -7.45 -9.51 -13.38
CA PHE A 342 -7.07 -10.11 -14.66
C PHE A 342 -6.47 -11.51 -14.48
N ALA A 343 -5.51 -11.68 -13.55
CA ALA A 343 -4.94 -12.99 -13.25
C ALA A 343 -6.01 -13.99 -12.79
N ILE A 344 -6.94 -13.57 -11.94
CA ILE A 344 -8.07 -14.40 -11.50
C ILE A 344 -8.94 -14.82 -12.70
N LYS A 345 -9.24 -13.91 -13.63
CA LYS A 345 -9.93 -14.21 -14.90
C LYS A 345 -9.16 -15.21 -15.79
N GLN A 346 -7.83 -15.29 -15.65
CA GLN A 346 -7.00 -16.32 -16.31
C GLN A 346 -6.90 -17.63 -15.48
N GLY A 347 -7.76 -17.82 -14.50
CA GLY A 347 -7.90 -19.05 -13.71
C GLY A 347 -6.93 -19.19 -12.54
N TYR A 348 -6.29 -18.12 -12.08
CA TYR A 348 -5.51 -18.14 -10.84
C TYR A 348 -6.41 -17.93 -9.62
N ASN A 349 -6.10 -18.56 -8.49
CA ASN A 349 -6.83 -18.37 -7.23
C ASN A 349 -5.99 -17.52 -6.27
N ILE A 350 -6.16 -16.20 -6.35
CA ILE A 350 -5.37 -15.22 -5.60
C ILE A 350 -6.29 -14.43 -4.69
N VAL A 351 -5.88 -14.28 -3.42
CA VAL A 351 -6.54 -13.46 -2.42
C VAL A 351 -5.52 -12.49 -1.83
N VAL A 352 -5.92 -11.23 -1.66
CA VAL A 352 -5.09 -10.19 -1.03
C VAL A 352 -5.77 -9.64 0.22
N SER A 353 -5.01 -9.03 1.14
CA SER A 353 -5.53 -8.55 2.42
C SER A 353 -6.55 -7.42 2.33
N GLY A 354 -6.60 -6.66 1.21
CA GLY A 354 -7.65 -5.66 0.97
C GLY A 354 -7.42 -4.82 -0.29
N LYS A 355 -8.46 -4.16 -0.76
CA LYS A 355 -8.49 -3.34 -1.98
C LYS A 355 -8.81 -1.88 -1.64
N TYR A 356 -8.02 -0.93 -2.16
CA TYR A 356 -8.13 0.48 -1.79
C TYR A 356 -8.92 1.31 -2.79
N ARG A 357 -9.05 0.86 -4.05
CA ARG A 357 -9.76 1.58 -5.13
C ARG A 357 -9.22 2.99 -5.40
N LYS A 358 -8.01 3.30 -4.90
CA LYS A 358 -7.28 4.53 -5.22
C LYS A 358 -6.21 4.29 -6.26
N ILE A 359 -6.02 5.28 -7.12
CA ILE A 359 -4.97 5.28 -8.13
C ILE A 359 -3.78 6.01 -7.53
N TYR A 360 -2.62 5.38 -7.62
CA TYR A 360 -1.35 6.03 -7.35
C TYR A 360 -0.62 6.06 -8.68
N SER A 361 -0.07 7.21 -9.04
CA SER A 361 0.98 7.24 -10.06
C SER A 361 2.22 6.51 -9.52
N LYS A 362 3.16 6.22 -10.42
CA LYS A 362 4.43 5.56 -10.12
C LYS A 362 4.34 4.05 -9.99
N TRP A 363 3.32 3.41 -10.55
CA TRP A 363 3.22 1.96 -10.66
C TRP A 363 3.97 1.41 -11.88
N ILE A 364 4.58 0.23 -11.75
CA ILE A 364 5.19 -0.52 -12.87
C ILE A 364 4.30 -1.68 -13.27
N LEU A 365 4.11 -1.86 -14.59
CA LEU A 365 3.51 -3.08 -15.14
C LEU A 365 4.38 -4.31 -14.81
N PRO A 366 3.86 -5.33 -14.11
CA PRO A 366 4.66 -6.47 -13.69
C PRO A 366 5.20 -7.26 -14.89
N HIS A 367 6.50 -7.56 -14.84
CA HIS A 367 7.14 -8.41 -15.85
C HIS A 367 6.85 -9.89 -15.58
N VAL A 368 6.39 -10.59 -16.62
CA VAL A 368 6.16 -12.04 -16.63
C VAL A 368 6.79 -12.65 -17.88
N LYS A 369 7.16 -13.93 -17.82
CA LYS A 369 7.77 -14.66 -18.95
C LYS A 369 6.80 -14.87 -20.11
N ASP A 370 5.50 -14.93 -19.81
CA ASP A 370 4.46 -15.08 -20.82
C ASP A 370 4.11 -13.72 -21.45
N ASN A 371 4.68 -13.45 -22.62
CA ASN A 371 4.44 -12.21 -23.36
C ASN A 371 2.96 -12.01 -23.74
N ASN A 372 2.21 -13.09 -23.96
CA ASN A 372 0.78 -13.00 -24.28
C ASN A 372 -0.01 -12.60 -23.03
N PHE A 373 0.32 -13.17 -21.88
CA PHE A 373 -0.26 -12.73 -20.60
C PHE A 373 0.01 -11.24 -20.37
N LYS A 374 1.26 -10.80 -20.53
CA LYS A 374 1.65 -9.39 -20.37
C LYS A 374 0.88 -8.46 -21.31
N ALA A 375 0.80 -8.81 -22.60
CA ALA A 375 0.10 -7.99 -23.60
C ALA A 375 -1.41 -7.88 -23.31
N ARG A 376 -2.04 -8.97 -22.88
CA ARG A 376 -3.47 -9.00 -22.54
C ARG A 376 -3.76 -8.26 -21.24
N SER A 377 -2.90 -8.38 -20.22
CA SER A 377 -3.05 -7.62 -18.97
C SER A 377 -2.89 -6.12 -19.20
N LEU A 378 -1.92 -5.72 -20.04
CA LEU A 378 -1.74 -4.30 -20.40
C LEU A 378 -2.97 -3.74 -21.13
N THR A 379 -3.53 -4.51 -22.06
CA THR A 379 -4.77 -4.13 -22.77
C THR A 379 -5.93 -3.95 -21.79
N TYR A 380 -6.12 -4.93 -20.91
CA TYR A 380 -7.18 -4.89 -19.89
C TYR A 380 -7.06 -3.66 -18.98
N ILE A 381 -5.85 -3.34 -18.51
CA ILE A 381 -5.64 -2.17 -17.64
C ILE A 381 -5.89 -0.86 -18.39
N LEU A 382 -5.39 -0.72 -19.63
CA LEU A 382 -5.60 0.46 -20.46
C LEU A 382 -7.09 0.73 -20.71
N GLU A 383 -7.86 -0.31 -21.06
CA GLU A 383 -9.31 -0.19 -21.28
C GLU A 383 -10.05 0.29 -20.01
N ASN A 384 -9.65 -0.19 -18.83
CA ASN A 384 -10.24 0.27 -17.57
C ASN A 384 -9.84 1.71 -17.24
N LEU A 385 -8.59 2.10 -17.51
CA LEU A 385 -8.12 3.48 -17.35
C LEU A 385 -8.88 4.44 -18.28
N ASP A 386 -9.16 4.02 -19.52
CA ASP A 386 -9.93 4.81 -20.47
C ASP A 386 -11.34 5.07 -19.97
N GLN A 387 -12.03 4.03 -19.51
CA GLN A 387 -13.38 4.14 -18.96
C GLN A 387 -13.47 5.10 -17.78
N ILE A 388 -12.52 5.05 -16.84
CA ILE A 388 -12.56 5.92 -15.65
C ILE A 388 -12.20 7.37 -15.99
N ILE A 389 -11.30 7.60 -16.95
CA ILE A 389 -10.92 8.95 -17.40
C ILE A 389 -12.11 9.55 -18.14
N GLU A 390 -12.65 8.84 -19.13
CA GLU A 390 -13.79 9.27 -19.94
C GLU A 390 -14.99 9.61 -19.05
N LYS A 391 -15.39 8.69 -18.16
CA LYS A 391 -16.51 8.93 -17.23
C LYS A 391 -16.30 10.17 -16.35
N LYS A 392 -15.06 10.40 -15.87
CA LYS A 392 -14.76 11.58 -15.06
C LYS A 392 -14.80 12.86 -15.87
N LEU A 393 -14.31 12.84 -17.12
CA LEU A 393 -14.34 13.97 -18.02
C LEU A 393 -15.75 14.33 -18.46
N GLU A 394 -16.58 13.35 -18.82
CA GLU A 394 -17.98 13.57 -19.18
C GLU A 394 -18.76 14.27 -18.07
N TYR A 395 -18.62 13.81 -16.82
CA TYR A 395 -19.25 14.47 -15.69
C TYR A 395 -18.72 15.91 -15.52
N SER A 396 -17.40 16.09 -15.59
CA SER A 396 -16.75 17.38 -15.36
C SER A 396 -17.09 18.42 -16.43
N VAL A 397 -17.40 17.99 -17.66
CA VAL A 397 -17.69 18.91 -18.78
C VAL A 397 -19.19 19.24 -18.90
N ASN A 398 -20.08 18.29 -18.57
CA ASN A 398 -21.51 18.41 -18.87
C ASN A 398 -22.40 18.84 -17.69
N CYS A 399 -21.92 18.81 -16.45
CA CYS A 399 -22.72 19.21 -15.27
C CYS A 399 -22.28 20.56 -14.68
N ASP A 400 -23.26 21.43 -14.40
CA ASP A 400 -23.14 22.67 -13.60
C ASP A 400 -23.43 22.46 -12.10
N SER A 401 -23.70 21.20 -11.68
CA SER A 401 -23.96 20.82 -10.29
C SER A 401 -22.69 20.88 -9.41
N PRO A 402 -22.83 21.01 -8.07
CA PRO A 402 -21.70 20.85 -7.15
C PRO A 402 -20.99 19.50 -7.39
N ASP A 403 -19.67 19.58 -7.35
CA ASP A 403 -18.75 18.81 -8.19
C ASP A 403 -18.20 17.57 -7.43
N PRO A 404 -18.00 16.40 -8.06
CA PRO A 404 -17.68 15.11 -7.45
C PRO A 404 -16.16 14.93 -7.25
N PHE A 405 -15.45 16.04 -7.02
CA PHE A 405 -14.10 16.00 -6.46
C PHE A 405 -14.14 16.31 -4.97
N ASP A 406 -15.32 16.19 -4.34
CA ASP A 406 -15.45 16.15 -2.90
C ASP A 406 -14.87 14.81 -2.42
N ASP A 407 -13.54 14.75 -2.42
CA ASP A 407 -12.77 13.76 -1.68
C ASP A 407 -13.03 14.07 -0.20
N SER A 408 -14.18 13.65 0.34
CA SER A 408 -14.46 13.64 1.78
C SER A 408 -13.50 12.74 2.59
N ASP A 409 -12.50 12.18 1.90
CA ASP A 409 -11.50 11.25 2.35
C ASP A 409 -10.05 11.76 2.13
N SER A 410 -9.89 13.09 2.05
CA SER A 410 -8.64 13.80 1.69
C SER A 410 -7.48 13.72 2.68
N ASP A 411 -7.54 12.91 3.75
CA ASP A 411 -6.43 12.82 4.74
C ASP A 411 -5.74 11.45 4.80
N TYR A 412 -5.89 10.64 3.76
CA TYR A 412 -5.00 9.51 3.51
C TYR A 412 -3.90 9.91 2.51
N ASP A 413 -3.25 11.04 2.75
CA ASP A 413 -1.86 11.22 2.33
C ASP A 413 -1.03 10.25 3.16
N ASP A 414 -1.01 9.00 2.72
CA ASP A 414 0.07 8.07 3.03
C ASP A 414 1.24 8.59 2.20
N GLY A 415 2.10 9.41 2.81
CA GLY A 415 3.13 10.20 2.13
C GLY A 415 4.22 9.42 1.39
N ASP A 416 3.90 8.23 0.86
CA ASP A 416 4.67 7.37 -0.05
C ASP A 416 5.37 8.20 -1.14
N ASP A 417 4.75 9.27 -1.62
CA ASP A 417 5.32 10.15 -2.63
C ASP A 417 6.36 11.15 -2.10
N GLU A 418 6.13 11.77 -0.94
CA GLU A 418 7.09 12.68 -0.30
C GLU A 418 8.33 11.88 0.14
N PHE A 419 8.14 10.64 0.61
CA PHE A 419 9.25 9.74 0.91
C PHE A 419 10.00 9.28 -0.35
N MET A 420 9.33 9.19 -1.51
CA MET A 420 10.02 8.89 -2.76
C MET A 420 10.85 10.05 -3.28
N GLU A 421 10.40 11.29 -3.10
CA GLU A 421 11.20 12.48 -3.38
C GLU A 421 12.44 12.51 -2.46
N GLU A 422 12.26 12.29 -1.15
CA GLU A 422 13.38 12.15 -0.20
C GLU A 422 14.33 10.99 -0.55
N TYR A 423 13.79 9.82 -0.90
CA TYR A 423 14.59 8.64 -1.26
C TYR A 423 15.37 8.84 -2.56
N THR A 424 14.73 9.42 -3.58
CA THR A 424 15.37 9.73 -4.86
C THR A 424 16.46 10.78 -4.66
N GLN A 425 16.19 11.84 -3.88
CA GLN A 425 17.16 12.87 -3.55
C GLN A 425 18.37 12.30 -2.78
N TYR A 426 18.13 11.49 -1.74
CA TYR A 426 19.19 10.84 -0.95
C TYR A 426 20.07 9.91 -1.79
N HIS A 427 19.48 9.19 -2.76
CA HIS A 427 20.23 8.33 -3.65
C HIS A 427 20.94 9.09 -4.76
N ILE A 428 20.37 10.16 -5.33
CA ILE A 428 21.05 11.03 -6.29
C ILE A 428 22.30 11.65 -5.66
N GLU A 429 22.19 12.20 -4.44
CA GLU A 429 23.31 12.82 -3.71
C GLU A 429 24.45 11.84 -3.38
N LYS A 430 24.14 10.54 -3.28
CA LYS A 430 25.14 9.48 -3.04
C LYS A 430 25.91 9.07 -4.31
N TYR A 431 25.41 9.42 -5.50
CA TYR A 431 26.01 9.08 -6.79
C TYR A 431 26.63 10.27 -7.54
N THR A 432 26.53 11.50 -7.03
CA THR A 432 27.16 12.71 -7.60
C THR A 432 28.45 13.16 -6.91
N LEU A 433 29.25 12.21 -6.39
CA LEU A 433 30.67 12.46 -6.14
C LEU A 433 31.50 12.13 -7.40
N LEU A 434 31.31 12.95 -8.43
CA LEU A 434 32.31 13.30 -9.44
C LEU A 434 31.99 14.69 -9.98
#